data_AF-A0A3D2EXX5-F1
#
_entry.id   AF-A0A3D2EXX5-F1
#
_cell.length_a   1.000
_cell.length_b   1.000
_cell.length_c   1.000
_cell.angle_alpha   90.00
_cell.angle_beta   90.00
_cell.angle_gamma   90.00
#
_symmetry.space_group_name_H-M   'P 1'
#
loop_
_entity.id
_entity.type
_entity.pdbx_description
1 polymer ?
#
loop_
_entity_poly.entity_id
_entity_poly.type
_entity_poly.pdbx_seq_one_letter_code
_entity_poly.pdbx_strand_id
1 'polypeptide(L)'
;HTPEQLVDRLLASANNDIGFDHTGYVTFGNGVMHGYSHEAGHGILDVYAALLPITSSSYSARIYAGEGSLTNQGYAIESTSLVASRSFGNTISNSLQGVSSYYYDALGGGFDFELSELTRFNDEPTRLVKSLHENISALNSVANLSQQATNKWHAHGEVNSHFDPTAIKSNKALSRFLESGNWNGLSSAAYAIPQLSTASGGEGIHYMGELNDWVYTLSYSQNARDEVDRHESYSVLLESQLGNKINASYLLSSLHSTENGLGLMGNGAFDFDGGGSKQNTIGLKYEYLSKDKISVNVGWTSTFRSDESFAAGIISSLNGVKSDAFELGMTKYGIFANDKFSLSISQPDRVYNGDVEYRVANLADNNGVIDYNYTSAQLNPDGRQLDYILGYSLDLGQAKTMSLKYTESVDMGHIHSDDKVRAYFIGYFAEDAEANDRLSFGLNHIENTESGFEISYKKRF
;
A
#
# COMPACT_ATOMS: atom_id res chain seq x y z
N HIS A 1 19.77 -26.96 -25.94
CA HIS A 1 19.45 -26.77 -27.37
C HIS A 1 19.97 -27.95 -28.16
N THR A 2 19.20 -28.45 -29.14
CA THR A 2 19.67 -29.45 -30.12
C THR A 2 20.53 -28.77 -31.21
N PRO A 3 21.33 -29.53 -31.99
CA PRO A 3 22.08 -28.96 -33.11
C PRO A 3 21.20 -28.19 -34.10
N GLU A 4 19.98 -28.66 -34.38
CA GLU A 4 19.03 -28.00 -35.26
C GLU A 4 18.58 -26.65 -34.70
N GLN A 5 18.26 -26.59 -33.40
CA GLN A 5 17.88 -25.33 -32.74
C GLN A 5 19.01 -24.29 -32.77
N LEU A 6 20.27 -24.74 -32.64
CA LEU A 6 21.43 -23.85 -32.75
C LEU A 6 21.60 -23.32 -34.19
N VAL A 7 21.37 -24.16 -35.20
CA VAL A 7 21.39 -23.74 -36.61
C VAL A 7 20.28 -22.73 -36.87
N ASP A 8 19.05 -23.02 -36.46
CA ASP A 8 17.91 -22.11 -36.63
C ASP A 8 18.20 -20.74 -36.00
N ARG A 9 18.78 -20.75 -34.79
CA ARG A 9 19.17 -19.51 -34.09
C ARG A 9 20.23 -18.71 -34.85
N LEU A 10 21.26 -19.38 -35.36
CA LEU A 10 22.32 -18.75 -36.15
C LEU A 10 21.81 -18.19 -37.48
N LEU A 11 20.89 -18.89 -38.14
CA LEU A 11 20.31 -18.45 -39.40
C LEU A 11 19.33 -17.30 -39.19
N ALA A 12 18.49 -17.37 -38.16
CA ALA A 12 17.50 -16.33 -37.85
C ALA A 12 18.12 -14.98 -37.43
N SER A 13 19.34 -15.01 -36.90
CA SER A 13 20.08 -13.82 -36.44
C SER A 13 21.14 -13.31 -37.42
N ALA A 14 21.35 -14.00 -38.54
CA ALA A 14 22.37 -13.61 -39.52
C ALA A 14 22.08 -12.22 -40.13
N ASN A 15 23.13 -11.45 -40.40
CA ASN A 15 22.99 -10.15 -41.05
C ASN A 15 22.80 -10.33 -42.57
N ASN A 16 21.57 -10.09 -43.04
CA ASN A 16 21.19 -10.14 -44.45
C ASN A 16 21.04 -8.75 -45.10
N ASP A 17 21.45 -7.67 -44.43
CA ASP A 17 21.56 -6.33 -45.00
C ASP A 17 22.99 -6.07 -45.49
N ILE A 18 23.36 -6.82 -46.53
CA ILE A 18 24.72 -6.86 -47.09
C ILE A 18 24.75 -6.61 -48.60
N GLY A 19 23.66 -6.07 -49.16
CA GLY A 19 23.58 -5.64 -50.56
C GLY A 19 23.12 -6.70 -51.57
N PHE A 20 22.47 -7.78 -51.13
CA PHE A 20 21.80 -8.75 -52.01
C PHE A 20 20.28 -8.69 -51.82
N ASP A 21 19.54 -8.76 -52.93
CA ASP A 21 18.07 -8.78 -52.89
C ASP A 21 17.57 -10.09 -52.27
N HIS A 22 16.59 -9.98 -51.36
CA HIS A 22 15.98 -11.15 -50.74
C HIS A 22 15.07 -11.86 -51.76
N THR A 23 15.31 -13.15 -51.96
CA THR A 23 14.53 -13.98 -52.88
C THR A 23 13.44 -14.80 -52.19
N GLY A 24 13.42 -14.80 -50.86
CA GLY A 24 12.40 -15.44 -50.04
C GLY A 24 12.64 -15.23 -48.55
N TYR A 25 11.77 -15.83 -47.73
CA TYR A 25 11.83 -15.78 -46.27
C TYR A 25 11.66 -17.18 -45.68
N VAL A 26 12.26 -17.41 -44.51
CA VAL A 26 12.06 -18.61 -43.68
C VAL A 26 11.48 -18.19 -42.34
N THR A 27 10.46 -18.92 -41.87
CA THR A 27 9.89 -18.75 -40.54
C THR A 27 10.47 -19.80 -39.60
N PHE A 28 11.16 -19.36 -38.56
CA PHE A 28 11.85 -20.23 -37.58
C PHE A 28 10.97 -20.62 -36.39
N GLY A 29 9.79 -20.01 -36.25
CA GLY A 29 8.85 -20.27 -35.17
C GLY A 29 8.50 -19.01 -34.38
N ASN A 30 7.38 -19.02 -33.67
CA ASN A 30 6.94 -17.91 -32.81
C ASN A 30 7.00 -16.53 -33.49
N GLY A 31 6.70 -16.47 -34.80
CA GLY A 31 6.73 -15.24 -35.59
C GLY A 31 8.11 -14.73 -36.00
N VAL A 32 9.20 -15.41 -35.66
CA VAL A 32 10.55 -15.09 -36.14
C VAL A 32 10.66 -15.47 -37.61
N MET A 33 10.94 -14.49 -38.46
CA MET A 33 11.06 -14.66 -39.90
C MET A 33 12.31 -13.94 -40.41
N HIS A 34 13.09 -14.62 -41.26
CA HIS A 34 14.32 -14.07 -41.82
C HIS A 34 14.40 -14.24 -43.33
N GLY A 35 14.86 -13.19 -44.02
CA GLY A 35 15.04 -13.19 -45.47
C GLY A 35 16.31 -13.95 -45.89
N TYR A 36 16.27 -14.53 -47.09
CA TYR A 36 17.45 -15.15 -47.72
C TYR A 36 17.57 -14.78 -49.21
N SER A 37 18.79 -14.86 -49.74
CA SER A 37 19.16 -14.64 -51.15
C SER A 37 19.77 -15.89 -51.77
N HIS A 38 19.88 -15.94 -53.10
CA HIS A 38 20.59 -17.03 -53.78
C HIS A 38 22.12 -16.89 -53.62
N GLU A 39 22.61 -15.66 -53.53
CA GLU A 39 24.04 -15.32 -53.50
C GLU A 39 24.65 -15.49 -52.10
N ALA A 40 23.94 -15.06 -51.06
CA ALA A 40 24.47 -15.03 -49.70
C ALA A 40 23.68 -15.90 -48.70
N GLY A 41 22.66 -16.63 -49.16
CA GLY A 41 21.78 -17.39 -48.26
C GLY A 41 21.13 -16.45 -47.24
N HIS A 42 21.23 -16.79 -45.95
CA HIS A 42 20.74 -15.96 -44.84
C HIS A 42 21.63 -14.76 -44.49
N GLY A 43 22.72 -14.55 -45.23
CA GLY A 43 23.68 -13.47 -45.00
C GLY A 43 24.90 -13.91 -44.19
N ILE A 44 25.57 -12.95 -43.55
CA ILE A 44 26.76 -13.22 -42.73
C ILE A 44 26.30 -13.60 -41.32
N LEU A 45 26.80 -14.72 -40.79
CA LEU A 45 26.49 -15.14 -39.43
C LEU A 45 26.87 -14.07 -38.40
N ASP A 46 25.90 -13.67 -37.58
CA ASP A 46 26.11 -12.77 -36.45
C ASP A 46 25.98 -13.56 -35.15
N VAL A 47 27.13 -14.08 -34.68
CA VAL A 47 27.19 -14.86 -33.44
C VAL A 47 26.79 -14.02 -32.23
N TYR A 48 27.06 -12.72 -32.26
CA TYR A 48 26.68 -11.85 -31.14
C TYR A 48 25.17 -11.68 -31.07
N ALA A 49 24.51 -11.41 -32.20
CA ALA A 49 23.04 -11.39 -32.26
C ALA A 49 22.43 -12.74 -31.89
N ALA A 50 23.05 -13.86 -32.28
CA ALA A 50 22.62 -15.19 -31.87
C ALA A 50 22.74 -15.44 -30.36
N LEU A 51 23.60 -14.71 -29.64
CA LEU A 51 23.77 -14.83 -28.18
C LEU A 51 22.87 -13.87 -27.39
N LEU A 52 22.13 -12.98 -28.05
CA LEU A 52 21.15 -12.10 -27.42
C LEU A 52 19.72 -12.67 -27.56
N PRO A 53 18.76 -12.21 -26.74
CA PRO A 53 17.36 -12.62 -26.88
C PRO A 53 16.81 -12.30 -28.27
N ILE A 54 16.27 -13.31 -28.96
CA ILE A 54 15.59 -13.15 -30.25
C ILE A 54 14.11 -12.89 -29.98
N THR A 55 13.64 -11.74 -30.44
CA THR A 55 12.28 -11.26 -30.24
C THR A 55 11.46 -11.32 -31.52
N SER A 56 10.14 -11.29 -31.40
CA SER A 56 9.23 -11.11 -32.53
C SER A 56 8.01 -10.30 -32.08
N SER A 57 7.32 -9.64 -33.01
CA SER A 57 6.08 -8.92 -32.68
C SER A 57 4.92 -9.84 -32.30
N SER A 58 5.07 -11.15 -32.52
CA SER A 58 4.03 -12.16 -32.31
C SER A 58 4.34 -13.07 -31.13
N TYR A 59 5.40 -12.79 -30.36
CA TYR A 59 5.81 -13.59 -29.22
C TYR A 59 6.48 -12.74 -28.14
N SER A 60 5.91 -12.79 -26.94
CA SER A 60 6.50 -12.25 -25.72
C SER A 60 7.38 -13.31 -25.06
N ALA A 61 8.58 -12.92 -24.63
CA ALA A 61 9.46 -13.81 -23.89
C ALA A 61 8.74 -14.37 -22.65
N ARG A 62 8.94 -15.66 -22.36
CA ARG A 62 8.14 -16.37 -21.35
C ARG A 62 8.96 -16.78 -20.15
N ILE A 63 8.38 -16.63 -18.97
CA ILE A 63 8.86 -17.15 -17.69
C ILE A 63 7.93 -18.28 -17.24
N TYR A 64 8.48 -19.26 -16.54
CA TYR A 64 7.73 -20.40 -16.01
C TYR A 64 7.82 -20.41 -14.50
N ALA A 65 6.68 -20.52 -13.84
CA ALA A 65 6.58 -20.45 -12.40
C ALA A 65 5.51 -21.43 -11.90
N GLY A 66 5.87 -22.71 -11.80
CA GLY A 66 4.97 -23.80 -11.39
C GLY A 66 4.84 -24.91 -12.43
N GLU A 67 5.13 -24.62 -13.69
CA GLU A 67 5.07 -25.58 -14.79
C GLU A 67 6.43 -26.26 -15.05
N GLY A 68 6.45 -27.58 -15.16
CA GLY A 68 7.69 -28.36 -15.29
C GLY A 68 8.27 -28.46 -16.71
N SER A 69 7.68 -27.80 -17.70
CA SER A 69 8.10 -27.92 -19.10
C SER A 69 7.86 -26.65 -19.91
N LEU A 70 8.78 -26.34 -20.83
CA LEU A 70 8.65 -25.25 -21.80
C LEU A 70 7.43 -25.39 -22.71
N THR A 71 6.90 -26.60 -22.87
CA THR A 71 5.68 -26.87 -23.66
C THR A 71 4.40 -26.43 -22.96
N ASN A 72 4.46 -26.16 -21.65
CA ASN A 72 3.29 -25.78 -20.86
C ASN A 72 3.07 -24.26 -20.91
N GLN A 73 2.03 -23.76 -20.23
CA GLN A 73 1.74 -22.34 -20.23
C GLN A 73 2.75 -21.58 -19.35
N GLY A 74 3.56 -20.73 -19.98
CA GLY A 74 4.38 -19.73 -19.29
C GLY A 74 3.68 -18.37 -19.21
N TYR A 75 4.21 -17.47 -18.41
CA TYR A 75 3.75 -16.09 -18.31
C TYR A 75 4.61 -15.18 -19.18
N ALA A 76 4.04 -14.14 -19.77
CA ALA A 76 4.85 -13.15 -20.48
C ALA A 76 5.68 -12.34 -19.46
N ILE A 77 6.99 -12.22 -19.70
CA ILE A 77 7.89 -11.50 -18.78
C ILE A 77 7.49 -10.02 -18.67
N GLU A 78 7.09 -9.42 -19.78
CA GLU A 78 6.69 -8.00 -19.87
C GLU A 78 5.39 -7.67 -19.11
N SER A 79 4.55 -8.67 -18.83
CA SER A 79 3.36 -8.52 -17.99
C SER A 79 3.60 -9.01 -16.56
N THR A 80 4.78 -9.54 -16.25
CA THR A 80 5.11 -10.04 -14.93
C THR A 80 5.58 -8.91 -14.04
N SER A 81 4.89 -8.70 -12.93
CA SER A 81 5.31 -7.71 -11.94
C SER A 81 4.74 -8.02 -10.56
N LEU A 82 5.43 -7.56 -9.52
CA LEU A 82 4.94 -7.60 -8.15
C LEU A 82 5.01 -6.22 -7.53
N VAL A 83 3.87 -5.71 -7.09
CA VAL A 83 3.78 -4.47 -6.31
C VAL A 83 3.50 -4.84 -4.87
N ALA A 84 4.45 -4.57 -3.98
CA ALA A 84 4.25 -4.79 -2.56
C ALA A 84 3.58 -3.58 -1.90
N SER A 85 2.67 -3.83 -0.95
CA SER A 85 2.16 -2.76 -0.09
C SER A 85 3.28 -2.21 0.79
N ARG A 86 3.08 -0.99 1.27
CA ARG A 86 4.04 -0.28 2.12
C ARG A 86 4.39 -1.03 3.39
N SER A 87 3.45 -1.82 3.91
CA SER A 87 3.65 -2.64 5.10
C SER A 87 4.86 -3.56 4.96
N PHE A 88 5.23 -3.97 3.74
CA PHE A 88 6.39 -4.81 3.47
C PHE A 88 7.72 -4.05 3.35
N GLY A 89 7.70 -2.72 3.26
CA GLY A 89 8.89 -1.92 2.93
C GLY A 89 9.62 -2.47 1.70
N ASN A 90 10.94 -2.57 1.79
CA ASN A 90 11.80 -3.16 0.74
C ASN A 90 12.10 -4.65 0.94
N THR A 91 11.40 -5.33 1.85
CA THR A 91 11.64 -6.74 2.17
C THR A 91 11.65 -7.63 0.93
N ILE A 92 10.59 -7.54 0.13
CA ILE A 92 10.37 -8.44 -1.02
C ILE A 92 11.38 -8.17 -2.13
N SER A 93 11.72 -6.90 -2.38
CA SER A 93 12.74 -6.57 -3.35
C SER A 93 14.12 -7.02 -2.88
N ASN A 94 14.45 -6.79 -1.60
CA ASN A 94 15.73 -7.19 -1.01
C ASN A 94 15.90 -8.71 -0.95
N SER A 95 14.86 -9.46 -0.65
CA SER A 95 14.90 -10.92 -0.61
C SER A 95 15.07 -11.57 -1.98
N LEU A 96 14.75 -10.84 -3.06
CA LEU A 96 14.92 -11.28 -4.44
C LEU A 96 16.20 -10.74 -5.10
N GLN A 97 16.97 -9.87 -4.42
CA GLN A 97 18.28 -9.43 -4.92
C GLN A 97 19.25 -10.61 -5.03
N GLY A 98 19.89 -10.75 -6.18
CA GLY A 98 20.78 -11.88 -6.47
C GLY A 98 20.06 -13.23 -6.62
N VAL A 99 18.72 -13.27 -6.61
CA VAL A 99 17.95 -14.47 -6.93
C VAL A 99 17.64 -14.46 -8.42
N SER A 100 18.44 -15.18 -9.19
CA SER A 100 18.28 -15.28 -10.64
C SER A 100 17.29 -16.36 -11.04
N SER A 101 16.45 -16.06 -12.04
CA SER A 101 15.63 -17.05 -12.75
C SER A 101 15.86 -16.92 -14.25
N TYR A 102 15.12 -17.70 -15.06
CA TYR A 102 15.30 -17.76 -16.49
C TYR A 102 14.01 -17.43 -17.24
N TYR A 103 14.13 -16.65 -18.31
CA TYR A 103 13.09 -16.50 -19.32
C TYR A 103 13.55 -17.06 -20.66
N TYR A 104 12.59 -17.32 -21.55
CA TYR A 104 12.83 -17.94 -22.84
C TYR A 104 12.36 -17.03 -23.97
N ASP A 105 13.24 -16.81 -24.93
CA ASP A 105 12.97 -15.97 -26.09
C ASP A 105 12.13 -16.68 -27.17
N ALA A 106 11.91 -16.03 -28.32
CA ALA A 106 11.06 -16.57 -29.38
C ALA A 106 11.59 -17.88 -30.00
N LEU A 107 12.88 -18.19 -29.88
CA LEU A 107 13.47 -19.45 -30.36
C LEU A 107 13.87 -20.38 -29.20
N GLY A 108 13.35 -20.16 -27.99
CA GLY A 108 13.59 -20.99 -26.82
C GLY A 108 15.01 -20.87 -26.25
N GLY A 109 15.74 -19.80 -26.56
CA GLY A 109 16.98 -19.44 -25.88
C GLY A 109 16.68 -18.99 -24.45
N GLY A 110 17.33 -19.61 -23.46
CA GLY A 110 17.17 -19.28 -22.05
C GLY A 110 18.15 -18.19 -21.62
N PHE A 111 17.64 -17.17 -20.93
CA PHE A 111 18.40 -16.02 -20.44
C PHE A 111 18.14 -15.83 -18.97
N ASP A 112 19.21 -15.64 -18.20
CA ASP A 112 19.11 -15.32 -16.79
C ASP A 112 18.75 -13.85 -16.58
N PHE A 113 18.06 -13.60 -15.46
CA PHE A 113 17.73 -12.25 -14.99
C PHE A 113 17.48 -12.31 -13.48
N GLU A 114 17.62 -11.19 -12.77
CA GLU A 114 17.29 -11.12 -11.34
C GLU A 114 15.80 -10.90 -11.12
N LEU A 115 15.18 -11.69 -10.24
CA LEU A 115 13.76 -11.56 -9.90
C LEU A 115 13.43 -10.20 -9.26
N SER A 116 14.41 -9.54 -8.64
CA SER A 116 14.27 -8.19 -8.07
C SER A 116 13.84 -7.15 -9.12
N GLU A 117 14.22 -7.32 -10.40
CA GLU A 117 13.88 -6.42 -11.51
C GLU A 117 12.37 -6.40 -11.82
N LEU A 118 11.65 -7.45 -11.44
CA LEU A 118 10.21 -7.57 -11.63
C LEU A 118 9.41 -7.06 -10.43
N THR A 119 10.08 -6.63 -9.37
CA THR A 119 9.44 -6.05 -8.19
C THR A 119 9.40 -4.53 -8.28
N ARG A 120 8.28 -3.94 -7.83
CA ARG A 120 8.13 -2.50 -7.73
C ARG A 120 7.66 -2.14 -6.33
N PHE A 121 8.19 -1.04 -5.81
CA PHE A 121 7.69 -0.43 -4.59
C PHE A 121 6.57 0.56 -4.93
N ASN A 122 5.55 0.64 -4.08
CA ASN A 122 4.53 1.68 -4.23
C ASN A 122 5.05 2.99 -3.63
N ASP A 123 5.56 3.88 -4.48
CA ASP A 123 6.30 5.10 -4.08
C ASP A 123 5.45 6.17 -3.38
N GLU A 124 4.11 6.14 -3.43
CA GLU A 124 3.23 7.21 -2.92
C GLU A 124 3.15 7.32 -1.38
N PRO A 125 3.93 8.21 -0.73
CA PRO A 125 4.22 8.13 0.69
C PRO A 125 2.98 8.27 1.57
N THR A 126 2.66 7.28 2.42
CA THR A 126 1.68 7.45 3.51
C THR A 126 2.29 8.38 4.55
N ARG A 127 2.20 9.69 4.30
CA ARG A 127 2.70 10.72 5.19
C ARG A 127 1.58 11.13 6.13
N LEU A 128 1.90 11.30 7.41
CA LEU A 128 1.07 12.13 8.31
C LEU A 128 1.29 13.63 8.07
N VAL A 129 2.13 13.97 7.09
CA VAL A 129 2.29 15.33 6.57
C VAL A 129 1.02 15.72 5.81
N LYS A 130 0.16 16.46 6.50
CA LYS A 130 -1.01 17.09 5.90
C LYS A 130 -0.60 18.13 4.86
N SER A 131 -1.38 18.23 3.78
CA SER A 131 -1.19 19.30 2.79
C SER A 131 -1.40 20.69 3.42
N LEU A 132 -0.95 21.74 2.74
CA LEU A 132 -1.17 23.12 3.19
C LEU A 132 -2.66 23.40 3.45
N HIS A 133 -3.50 23.04 2.49
CA HIS A 133 -4.94 23.23 2.53
C HIS A 133 -5.59 22.50 3.72
N GLU A 134 -5.17 21.28 4.00
CA GLU A 134 -5.64 20.51 5.16
C GLU A 134 -5.23 21.14 6.48
N ASN A 135 -3.99 21.64 6.60
CA ASN A 135 -3.54 22.34 7.81
C ASN A 135 -4.32 23.64 8.02
N ILE A 136 -4.57 24.42 6.97
CA ILE A 136 -5.38 25.65 7.03
C ILE A 136 -6.83 25.35 7.41
N SER A 137 -7.42 24.31 6.82
CA SER A 137 -8.80 23.89 7.12
C SER A 137 -8.98 23.41 8.57
N ALA A 138 -7.91 22.91 9.19
CA ALA A 138 -7.88 22.50 10.58
C ALA A 138 -7.67 23.66 11.59
N LEU A 139 -7.32 24.86 11.11
CA LEU A 139 -7.14 26.03 11.98
C LEU A 139 -8.46 26.48 12.60
N ASN A 140 -8.42 26.84 13.88
CA ASN A 140 -9.57 27.34 14.63
C ASN A 140 -9.14 28.11 15.89
N SER A 141 -10.08 28.75 16.57
CA SER A 141 -9.83 29.36 17.88
C SER A 141 -9.44 28.28 18.90
N VAL A 142 -8.50 28.57 19.81
CA VAL A 142 -8.10 27.59 20.85
C VAL A 142 -9.31 27.18 21.70
N ALA A 143 -10.23 28.12 21.97
CA ALA A 143 -11.49 27.85 22.65
C ALA A 143 -12.35 26.82 21.88
N ASN A 144 -12.53 27.01 20.57
CA ASN A 144 -13.27 26.05 19.72
C ASN A 144 -12.58 24.69 19.67
N LEU A 145 -11.24 24.64 19.59
CA LEU A 145 -10.49 23.38 19.62
C LEU A 145 -10.71 22.64 20.95
N SER A 146 -10.65 23.36 22.08
CA SER A 146 -10.93 22.80 23.41
C SER A 146 -12.37 22.30 23.50
N GLN A 147 -13.33 23.04 22.95
CA GLN A 147 -14.75 22.65 22.98
C GLN A 147 -15.02 21.45 22.06
N GLN A 148 -14.45 21.41 20.86
CA GLN A 148 -14.57 20.28 19.94
C GLN A 148 -14.02 18.99 20.56
N ALA A 149 -12.88 19.06 21.24
CA ALA A 149 -12.32 17.91 21.95
C ALA A 149 -13.29 17.37 23.03
N THR A 150 -13.87 18.27 23.82
CA THR A 150 -14.90 17.92 24.82
C THR A 150 -16.22 17.46 24.18
N ASN A 151 -16.62 18.00 23.04
CA ASN A 151 -17.87 17.59 22.40
C ASN A 151 -17.75 16.20 21.77
N LYS A 152 -16.65 15.92 21.07
CA LYS A 152 -16.33 14.57 20.59
C LYS A 152 -16.25 13.57 21.74
N TRP A 153 -15.74 14.01 22.89
CA TRP A 153 -15.72 13.22 24.11
C TRP A 153 -17.11 12.77 24.58
N HIS A 154 -18.11 13.65 24.48
CA HIS A 154 -19.50 13.41 24.86
C HIS A 154 -20.38 12.86 23.73
N ALA A 155 -19.83 12.67 22.52
CA ALA A 155 -20.59 12.28 21.32
C ALA A 155 -20.96 10.79 21.26
N HIS A 156 -20.63 9.98 22.27
CA HIS A 156 -21.27 8.67 22.49
C HIS A 156 -22.70 8.85 23.04
N GLY A 157 -23.50 9.68 22.36
CA GLY A 157 -24.93 9.86 22.65
C GLY A 157 -25.77 8.74 22.05
N GLU A 158 -27.02 8.65 22.50
CA GLU A 158 -27.99 7.64 22.07
C GLU A 158 -27.96 7.42 20.56
N VAL A 159 -27.69 6.18 20.14
CA VAL A 159 -27.70 5.80 18.73
C VAL A 159 -29.00 5.06 18.45
N ASN A 160 -29.87 5.67 17.66
CA ASN A 160 -31.06 4.99 17.15
C ASN A 160 -30.63 3.78 16.32
N SER A 161 -31.09 2.58 16.69
CA SER A 161 -30.77 1.38 15.94
C SER A 161 -31.28 1.49 14.51
N HIS A 162 -30.40 1.30 13.53
CA HIS A 162 -30.76 1.45 12.12
C HIS A 162 -29.91 0.56 11.21
N PHE A 163 -30.48 0.24 10.05
CA PHE A 163 -29.77 -0.33 8.91
C PHE A 163 -29.31 0.79 7.98
N ASP A 164 -28.06 0.72 7.52
CA ASP A 164 -27.43 1.65 6.58
C ASP A 164 -26.90 0.83 5.38
N PRO A 165 -27.72 0.55 4.36
CA PRO A 165 -27.26 -0.07 3.13
C PRO A 165 -26.49 0.95 2.27
N THR A 166 -25.38 0.53 1.68
CA THR A 166 -24.52 1.39 0.88
C THR A 166 -24.13 0.70 -0.42
N ALA A 167 -23.93 1.49 -1.49
CA ALA A 167 -23.54 0.98 -2.81
C ALA A 167 -22.08 1.33 -3.19
N ILE A 168 -21.51 2.37 -2.57
CA ILE A 168 -20.19 2.92 -2.94
C ILE A 168 -19.41 3.38 -1.68
N LYS A 169 -19.82 3.00 -0.47
CA LYS A 169 -19.19 3.52 0.77
C LYS A 169 -18.20 2.53 1.37
N SER A 170 -17.33 3.06 2.22
CA SER A 170 -16.42 2.26 3.04
C SER A 170 -17.16 1.45 4.09
N ASN A 171 -16.54 0.35 4.54
CA ASN A 171 -17.00 -0.42 5.69
C ASN A 171 -17.26 0.50 6.90
N LYS A 172 -18.50 0.57 7.38
CA LYS A 172 -18.94 1.55 8.40
C LYS A 172 -18.26 1.37 9.75
N ALA A 173 -18.05 0.12 10.18
CA ALA A 173 -17.31 -0.17 11.40
C ALA A 173 -15.86 0.31 11.29
N LEU A 174 -15.19 0.11 10.16
CA LEU A 174 -13.86 0.65 9.92
C LEU A 174 -13.87 2.20 9.93
N SER A 175 -14.77 2.84 9.18
CA SER A 175 -14.78 4.31 9.10
C SER A 175 -15.01 4.95 10.47
N ARG A 176 -15.95 4.41 11.26
CA ARG A 176 -16.19 4.85 12.64
C ARG A 176 -14.98 4.61 13.55
N PHE A 177 -14.32 3.46 13.44
CA PHE A 177 -13.09 3.19 14.19
C PHE A 177 -11.97 4.18 13.86
N LEU A 178 -11.82 4.56 12.58
CA LEU A 178 -10.83 5.56 12.16
C LEU A 178 -11.19 6.97 12.64
N GLU A 179 -12.48 7.31 12.64
CA GLU A 179 -13.01 8.59 13.13
C GLU A 179 -13.03 8.70 14.67
N SER A 180 -12.93 7.58 15.38
CA SER A 180 -12.97 7.59 16.84
C SER A 180 -11.73 8.25 17.44
N GLY A 181 -11.98 9.11 18.41
CA GLY A 181 -10.97 9.90 19.11
C GLY A 181 -10.78 11.34 18.58
N ASN A 182 -9.98 12.10 19.33
CA ASN A 182 -9.61 13.47 19.00
C ASN A 182 -8.29 13.59 18.22
N TRP A 183 -7.52 12.51 18.10
CA TRP A 183 -6.25 12.47 17.38
C TRP A 183 -6.36 11.73 16.04
N ASN A 184 -5.51 12.09 15.07
CA ASN A 184 -5.63 11.68 13.66
C ASN A 184 -4.50 10.73 13.18
N GLY A 185 -3.73 10.08 14.08
CA GLY A 185 -2.63 9.20 13.64
C GLY A 185 -3.17 7.95 12.97
N LEU A 186 -4.15 7.27 13.59
CA LEU A 186 -4.90 6.16 13.01
C LEU A 186 -6.27 6.60 12.45
N SER A 187 -6.36 7.79 11.85
CA SER A 187 -7.60 8.25 11.19
C SER A 187 -7.63 7.99 9.68
N SER A 188 -6.59 7.36 9.14
CA SER A 188 -6.53 6.93 7.74
C SER A 188 -6.46 5.41 7.67
N ALA A 189 -7.35 4.81 6.85
CA ALA A 189 -7.34 3.38 6.60
C ALA A 189 -5.98 2.95 6.00
N ALA A 190 -5.46 3.73 5.04
CA ALA A 190 -4.17 3.47 4.40
C ALA A 190 -2.98 3.53 5.37
N TYR A 191 -3.14 4.18 6.52
CA TYR A 191 -2.12 4.25 7.56
C TYR A 191 -2.28 3.13 8.59
N ALA A 192 -3.51 2.87 9.05
CA ALA A 192 -3.77 1.97 10.17
C ALA A 192 -4.02 0.51 9.76
N ILE A 193 -4.77 0.29 8.69
CA ILE A 193 -5.23 -1.03 8.21
C ILE A 193 -5.40 -0.96 6.67
N PRO A 194 -4.31 -0.80 5.90
CA PRO A 194 -4.38 -0.53 4.47
C PRO A 194 -5.11 -1.64 3.70
N GLN A 195 -5.05 -2.88 4.18
CA GLN A 195 -5.65 -4.04 3.55
C GLN A 195 -7.18 -3.99 3.59
N LEU A 196 -7.77 -3.59 4.72
CA LEU A 196 -9.23 -3.52 4.86
C LEU A 196 -9.83 -2.37 4.01
N SER A 197 -9.01 -1.40 3.61
CA SER A 197 -9.44 -0.32 2.72
C SER A 197 -9.77 -0.80 1.31
N THR A 198 -9.24 -1.94 0.85
CA THR A 198 -9.52 -2.46 -0.51
C THR A 198 -10.96 -2.95 -0.65
N ALA A 199 -11.57 -3.44 0.44
CA ALA A 199 -12.98 -3.79 0.48
C ALA A 199 -13.93 -2.57 0.56
N SER A 200 -13.39 -1.35 0.63
CA SER A 200 -14.19 -0.11 0.63
C SER A 200 -14.52 0.34 -0.79
N GLY A 201 -15.67 0.97 -0.97
CA GLY A 201 -16.07 1.57 -2.27
C GLY A 201 -17.03 0.71 -3.10
N GLY A 202 -17.44 -0.45 -2.60
CA GLY A 202 -18.51 -1.26 -3.19
C GLY A 202 -19.77 -1.32 -2.32
N GLU A 203 -20.53 -2.40 -2.48
CA GLU A 203 -21.81 -2.61 -1.80
C GLU A 203 -21.61 -3.04 -0.35
N GLY A 204 -22.49 -2.62 0.55
CA GLY A 204 -22.40 -2.97 1.96
C GLY A 204 -23.72 -2.86 2.70
N ILE A 205 -23.83 -3.63 3.77
CA ILE A 205 -24.96 -3.57 4.70
C ILE A 205 -24.38 -3.39 6.09
N HIS A 206 -24.82 -2.33 6.76
CA HIS A 206 -24.36 -2.00 8.10
C HIS A 206 -25.55 -1.94 9.04
N TYR A 207 -25.33 -2.39 10.27
CA TYR A 207 -26.29 -2.26 11.35
C TYR A 207 -25.60 -1.60 12.53
N MET A 208 -26.22 -0.56 13.06
CA MET A 208 -25.76 0.11 14.26
C MET A 208 -26.84 -0.03 15.32
N GLY A 209 -26.42 -0.25 16.55
CA GLY A 209 -27.32 -0.30 17.69
C GLY A 209 -26.58 0.02 18.98
N GLU A 210 -27.36 0.08 20.04
CA GLU A 210 -26.88 0.37 21.38
C GLU A 210 -27.36 -0.72 22.34
N LEU A 211 -26.49 -1.08 23.28
CA LEU A 211 -26.80 -2.01 24.37
C LEU A 211 -26.15 -1.50 25.65
N ASN A 212 -26.96 -0.91 26.54
CA ASN A 212 -26.47 -0.17 27.70
C ASN A 212 -25.47 0.92 27.25
N ASP A 213 -24.33 1.06 27.94
CA ASP A 213 -23.30 2.07 27.63
C ASP A 213 -22.41 1.71 26.42
N TRP A 214 -22.83 0.75 25.58
CA TRP A 214 -22.07 0.29 24.42
C TRP A 214 -22.81 0.55 23.12
N VAL A 215 -22.14 1.22 22.19
CA VAL A 215 -22.56 1.31 20.78
C VAL A 215 -21.85 0.20 20.01
N TYR A 216 -22.59 -0.59 19.26
CA TYR A 216 -22.03 -1.59 18.37
C TYR A 216 -22.38 -1.31 16.92
N THR A 217 -21.42 -1.55 16.03
CA THR A 217 -21.60 -1.48 14.58
C THR A 217 -21.20 -2.82 13.97
N LEU A 218 -22.15 -3.47 13.31
CA LEU A 218 -21.92 -4.65 12.47
C LEU A 218 -21.83 -4.18 11.02
N SER A 219 -20.86 -4.67 10.26
CA SER A 219 -20.63 -4.23 8.90
C SER A 219 -20.24 -5.39 8.00
N TYR A 220 -20.93 -5.49 6.88
CA TYR A 220 -20.53 -6.26 5.73
C TYR A 220 -20.25 -5.30 4.57
N SER A 221 -19.14 -5.47 3.88
CA SER A 221 -18.83 -4.74 2.63
C SER A 221 -18.15 -5.66 1.64
N GLN A 222 -18.54 -5.55 0.38
CA GLN A 222 -17.90 -6.21 -0.75
C GLN A 222 -17.46 -5.17 -1.78
N ASN A 223 -16.28 -5.37 -2.36
CA ASN A 223 -15.83 -4.65 -3.54
C ASN A 223 -15.39 -5.70 -4.57
N ALA A 224 -15.85 -5.56 -5.80
CA ALA A 224 -15.39 -6.37 -6.92
C ALA A 224 -15.05 -5.41 -8.06
N ARG A 225 -13.78 -5.43 -8.50
CA ARG A 225 -13.41 -4.72 -9.74
C ARG A 225 -13.82 -5.53 -10.96
N ASP A 226 -13.67 -6.85 -10.88
CA ASP A 226 -14.10 -7.86 -11.87
C ASP A 226 -14.43 -9.19 -11.13
N GLU A 227 -14.84 -10.25 -11.85
CA GLU A 227 -15.17 -11.56 -11.24
C GLU A 227 -13.97 -12.18 -10.49
N VAL A 228 -12.75 -11.79 -10.83
CA VAL A 228 -11.51 -12.40 -10.33
C VAL A 228 -10.90 -11.65 -9.14
N ASP A 229 -11.11 -10.32 -9.02
CA ASP A 229 -10.61 -9.50 -7.90
C ASP A 229 -11.79 -9.01 -7.02
N ARG A 230 -12.17 -9.88 -6.07
CA ARG A 230 -13.24 -9.65 -5.10
C ARG A 230 -12.68 -9.58 -3.68
N HIS A 231 -13.07 -8.54 -2.95
CA HIS A 231 -12.76 -8.33 -1.54
C HIS A 231 -14.04 -8.30 -0.72
N GLU A 232 -14.15 -9.17 0.28
CA GLU A 232 -15.28 -9.23 1.20
C GLU A 232 -14.80 -9.00 2.63
N SER A 233 -15.44 -8.07 3.33
CA SER A 233 -15.11 -7.74 4.71
C SER A 233 -16.30 -7.87 5.64
N TYR A 234 -16.04 -8.45 6.80
CA TYR A 234 -16.95 -8.52 7.94
C TYR A 234 -16.29 -7.81 9.11
N SER A 235 -16.94 -6.80 9.69
CA SER A 235 -16.38 -6.01 10.77
C SER A 235 -17.39 -5.80 11.89
N VAL A 236 -16.88 -5.85 13.12
CA VAL A 236 -17.60 -5.54 14.35
C VAL A 236 -16.81 -4.45 15.07
N LEU A 237 -17.47 -3.33 15.35
CA LEU A 237 -16.93 -2.27 16.18
C LEU A 237 -17.77 -2.17 17.46
N LEU A 238 -17.11 -2.13 18.61
CA LEU A 238 -17.70 -1.83 19.90
C LEU A 238 -17.09 -0.54 20.45
N GLU A 239 -17.94 0.39 20.88
CA GLU A 239 -17.53 1.68 21.41
C GLU A 239 -18.22 1.94 22.75
N SER A 240 -17.50 2.46 23.74
CA SER A 240 -18.08 2.80 25.03
C SER A 240 -17.29 3.90 25.75
N GLN A 241 -17.99 4.64 26.59
CA GLN A 241 -17.40 5.59 27.52
C GLN A 241 -17.31 4.98 28.93
N LEU A 242 -16.11 4.59 29.34
CA LEU A 242 -15.83 4.00 30.65
C LEU A 242 -15.58 5.10 31.69
N GLY A 243 -16.44 5.16 32.71
CA GLY A 243 -16.25 6.01 33.90
C GLY A 243 -16.19 7.52 33.60
N ASN A 244 -16.84 7.98 32.52
CA ASN A 244 -16.89 9.36 32.03
C ASN A 244 -15.52 9.97 31.67
N LYS A 245 -14.45 9.17 31.66
CA LYS A 245 -13.06 9.62 31.51
C LYS A 245 -12.24 8.84 30.50
N ILE A 246 -12.75 7.71 30.00
CA ILE A 246 -12.10 6.90 28.97
C ILE A 246 -13.11 6.62 27.85
N ASN A 247 -12.80 6.98 26.62
CA ASN A 247 -13.49 6.49 25.44
C ASN A 247 -12.71 5.30 24.90
N ALA A 248 -13.38 4.18 24.68
CA ALA A 248 -12.77 2.94 24.22
C ALA A 248 -13.45 2.46 22.93
N SER A 249 -12.66 2.09 21.93
CA SER A 249 -13.14 1.47 20.69
C SER A 249 -12.38 0.16 20.43
N TYR A 250 -13.14 -0.88 20.11
CA TYR A 250 -12.63 -2.21 19.78
C TYR A 250 -13.14 -2.62 18.41
N LEU A 251 -12.23 -2.85 17.46
CA LEU A 251 -12.54 -3.33 16.12
C LEU A 251 -12.08 -4.79 15.99
N LEU A 252 -12.97 -5.63 15.49
CA LEU A 252 -12.65 -6.96 14.97
C LEU A 252 -13.08 -7.01 13.52
N SER A 253 -12.22 -7.48 12.63
CA SER A 253 -12.54 -7.58 11.22
C SER A 253 -11.95 -8.84 10.59
N SER A 254 -12.64 -9.39 9.60
CA SER A 254 -12.14 -10.43 8.70
C SER A 254 -12.29 -9.93 7.27
N LEU A 255 -11.21 -10.01 6.50
CA LEU A 255 -11.15 -9.73 5.07
C LEU A 255 -10.85 -11.03 4.32
N HIS A 256 -11.63 -11.31 3.30
CA HIS A 256 -11.36 -12.34 2.32
C HIS A 256 -11.09 -11.68 0.96
N SER A 257 -10.02 -12.07 0.29
CA SER A 257 -9.67 -11.59 -1.05
C SER A 257 -9.34 -12.78 -1.94
N THR A 258 -9.71 -12.71 -3.21
CA THR A 258 -9.47 -13.77 -4.19
C THR A 258 -8.05 -13.76 -4.78
N GLU A 259 -7.39 -12.59 -4.88
CA GLU A 259 -6.07 -12.46 -5.52
C GLU A 259 -5.04 -11.65 -4.73
N ASN A 260 -5.39 -11.07 -3.57
CA ASN A 260 -4.51 -10.13 -2.87
C ASN A 260 -4.17 -10.57 -1.44
N GLY A 261 -2.89 -10.84 -1.18
CA GLY A 261 -2.36 -11.11 0.16
C GLY A 261 -1.75 -9.87 0.82
N LEU A 262 -2.38 -9.31 1.85
CA LEU A 262 -1.89 -8.13 2.61
C LEU A 262 -1.52 -6.90 1.75
N GLY A 263 -2.16 -6.75 0.58
CA GLY A 263 -1.87 -5.68 -0.37
C GLY A 263 -0.67 -5.94 -1.29
N LEU A 264 -0.18 -7.19 -1.39
CA LEU A 264 0.62 -7.64 -2.51
C LEU A 264 -0.27 -7.77 -3.74
N MET A 265 0.12 -7.11 -4.83
CA MET A 265 -0.54 -7.19 -6.13
C MET A 265 0.44 -7.80 -7.14
N GLY A 266 0.17 -9.03 -7.57
CA GLY A 266 0.96 -9.76 -8.56
C GLY A 266 0.34 -9.68 -9.96
N ASN A 267 1.16 -9.83 -10.98
CA ASN A 267 0.73 -10.05 -12.36
C ASN A 267 1.69 -11.03 -13.04
N GLY A 268 1.21 -11.76 -14.06
CA GLY A 268 1.99 -12.77 -14.76
C GLY A 268 2.52 -13.83 -13.80
N ALA A 269 3.82 -14.07 -13.77
CA ALA A 269 4.40 -15.10 -12.91
C ALA A 269 4.34 -14.78 -11.41
N PHE A 270 3.97 -13.56 -11.01
CA PHE A 270 3.72 -13.22 -9.60
C PHE A 270 2.25 -13.29 -9.20
N ASP A 271 1.38 -13.67 -10.13
CA ASP A 271 -0.03 -13.82 -9.86
C ASP A 271 -0.30 -14.91 -8.80
N PHE A 272 -1.35 -14.72 -8.02
CA PHE A 272 -1.76 -15.58 -6.91
C PHE A 272 -2.90 -16.52 -7.31
N ASP A 273 -3.06 -16.82 -8.60
CA ASP A 273 -4.18 -17.57 -9.19
C ASP A 273 -4.67 -18.75 -8.33
N GLY A 274 -5.94 -18.69 -7.93
CA GLY A 274 -6.61 -19.67 -7.07
C GLY A 274 -6.28 -19.61 -5.57
N GLY A 275 -5.42 -18.69 -5.13
CA GLY A 275 -4.98 -18.49 -3.75
C GLY A 275 -5.72 -17.36 -3.04
N GLY A 276 -6.95 -17.64 -2.59
CA GLY A 276 -7.73 -16.69 -1.82
C GLY A 276 -7.15 -16.38 -0.44
N SER A 277 -6.77 -15.13 -0.19
CA SER A 277 -6.28 -14.66 1.10
C SER A 277 -7.39 -14.48 2.14
N LYS A 278 -7.15 -14.93 3.38
CA LYS A 278 -7.92 -14.54 4.55
C LYS A 278 -7.06 -13.77 5.54
N GLN A 279 -7.55 -12.63 5.99
CA GLN A 279 -6.87 -11.74 6.93
C GLN A 279 -7.83 -11.35 8.06
N ASN A 280 -7.35 -11.35 9.30
CA ASN A 280 -8.15 -10.94 10.45
C ASN A 280 -7.46 -9.75 11.12
N THR A 281 -8.21 -8.73 11.48
CA THR A 281 -7.67 -7.52 12.11
C THR A 281 -8.30 -7.30 13.48
N ILE A 282 -7.47 -6.92 14.44
CA ILE A 282 -7.88 -6.42 15.75
C ILE A 282 -7.43 -4.96 15.84
N GLY A 283 -8.33 -4.07 16.25
CA GLY A 283 -8.05 -2.66 16.47
C GLY A 283 -8.49 -2.23 17.86
N LEU A 284 -7.66 -1.44 18.52
CA LEU A 284 -7.91 -0.86 19.83
C LEU A 284 -7.64 0.64 19.77
N LYS A 285 -8.56 1.44 20.29
CA LYS A 285 -8.35 2.87 20.54
C LYS A 285 -8.85 3.24 21.92
N TYR A 286 -8.04 3.98 22.64
CA TYR A 286 -8.37 4.54 23.94
C TYR A 286 -8.06 6.03 23.93
N GLU A 287 -9.03 6.82 24.33
CA GLU A 287 -8.81 8.22 24.64
C GLU A 287 -9.13 8.45 26.10
N TYR A 288 -8.26 9.14 26.83
CA TYR A 288 -8.47 9.59 28.19
C TYR A 288 -8.53 11.11 28.24
N LEU A 289 -9.57 11.69 28.84
CA LEU A 289 -9.68 13.12 29.07
C LEU A 289 -9.71 13.44 30.57
N SER A 290 -8.69 14.16 31.03
CA SER A 290 -8.62 14.70 32.39
C SER A 290 -9.47 15.97 32.53
N LYS A 291 -9.93 16.24 33.76
CA LYS A 291 -10.55 17.52 34.15
C LYS A 291 -9.66 18.72 33.87
N ASP A 292 -8.35 18.53 33.93
CA ASP A 292 -7.36 19.57 33.63
C ASP A 292 -7.14 19.75 32.11
N LYS A 293 -8.07 19.30 31.26
CA LYS A 293 -7.98 19.39 29.79
C LYS A 293 -6.70 18.76 29.23
N ILE A 294 -6.31 17.61 29.78
CA ILE A 294 -5.29 16.73 29.20
C ILE A 294 -6.02 15.62 28.47
N SER A 295 -5.80 15.47 27.18
CA SER A 295 -6.21 14.32 26.38
C SER A 295 -5.00 13.44 26.11
N VAL A 296 -5.11 12.14 26.37
CA VAL A 296 -4.13 11.11 25.99
C VAL A 296 -4.83 10.13 25.06
N ASN A 297 -4.22 9.84 23.92
CA ASN A 297 -4.75 8.98 22.87
C ASN A 297 -3.77 7.83 22.67
N VAL A 298 -4.28 6.61 22.68
CA VAL A 298 -3.52 5.40 22.40
C VAL A 298 -4.30 4.60 21.37
N GLY A 299 -3.65 4.22 20.30
CA GLY A 299 -4.25 3.37 19.27
C GLY A 299 -3.28 2.29 18.84
N TRP A 300 -3.83 1.12 18.53
CA TRP A 300 -3.07 -0.02 18.02
C TRP A 300 -3.96 -0.86 17.11
N THR A 301 -3.42 -1.32 16.00
CA THR A 301 -4.06 -2.28 15.10
C THR A 301 -3.08 -3.41 14.84
N SER A 302 -3.59 -4.63 14.69
CA SER A 302 -2.80 -5.76 14.25
C SER A 302 -3.59 -6.65 13.32
N THR A 303 -2.98 -7.02 12.21
CA THR A 303 -3.56 -7.86 11.16
C THR A 303 -2.78 -9.16 11.05
N PHE A 304 -3.52 -10.27 10.97
CA PHE A 304 -3.00 -11.62 10.88
C PHE A 304 -3.49 -12.25 9.59
N ARG A 305 -2.57 -12.70 8.74
CA ARG A 305 -2.89 -13.45 7.53
C ARG A 305 -2.88 -14.95 7.82
N SER A 306 -3.84 -15.67 7.26
CA SER A 306 -3.80 -17.13 7.21
C SER A 306 -2.71 -17.61 6.26
N ASP A 307 -1.96 -18.62 6.70
CA ASP A 307 -0.93 -19.31 5.93
C ASP A 307 -1.52 -19.86 4.64
N GLU A 308 -0.76 -19.75 3.56
CA GLU A 308 -1.24 -20.10 2.23
C GLU A 308 -0.10 -20.59 1.36
N SER A 309 -0.40 -21.61 0.56
CA SER A 309 0.50 -22.16 -0.46
C SER A 309 -0.15 -22.05 -1.82
N PHE A 310 0.63 -21.63 -2.81
CA PHE A 310 0.19 -21.37 -4.17
C PHE A 310 0.71 -22.46 -5.10
N ALA A 311 -0.20 -23.04 -5.89
CA ALA A 311 0.12 -24.13 -6.81
C ALA A 311 1.00 -23.66 -7.98
N ALA A 312 0.80 -22.42 -8.44
CA ALA A 312 1.57 -21.75 -9.48
C ALA A 312 2.14 -20.42 -8.96
N GLY A 313 2.86 -19.70 -9.81
CA GLY A 313 3.51 -18.43 -9.49
C GLY A 313 4.91 -18.56 -8.89
N ILE A 314 5.62 -17.44 -8.79
CA ILE A 314 6.96 -17.34 -8.20
C ILE A 314 6.84 -17.40 -6.68
N ILE A 315 5.80 -16.83 -6.09
CA ILE A 315 5.56 -16.95 -4.64
C ILE A 315 4.88 -18.30 -4.42
N SER A 316 5.56 -19.25 -3.77
CA SER A 316 5.00 -20.57 -3.48
C SER A 316 4.26 -20.63 -2.16
N SER A 317 4.65 -19.82 -1.17
CA SER A 317 3.90 -19.69 0.08
C SER A 317 4.14 -18.38 0.81
N LEU A 318 3.15 -18.00 1.64
CA LEU A 318 3.23 -16.90 2.60
C LEU A 318 2.72 -17.41 3.95
N ASN A 319 3.60 -17.46 4.95
CA ASN A 319 3.31 -18.10 6.24
C ASN A 319 3.54 -17.13 7.39
N GLY A 320 2.67 -17.17 8.39
CA GLY A 320 2.81 -16.44 9.64
C GLY A 320 2.81 -14.92 9.49
N VAL A 321 2.26 -14.37 8.41
CA VAL A 321 2.41 -12.94 8.13
C VAL A 321 1.54 -12.10 9.08
N LYS A 322 2.19 -11.18 9.80
CA LYS A 322 1.55 -10.27 10.76
C LYS A 322 2.02 -8.84 10.54
N SER A 323 1.09 -7.90 10.65
CA SER A 323 1.39 -6.47 10.61
C SER A 323 0.75 -5.73 11.78
N ASP A 324 1.32 -4.57 12.12
CA ASP A 324 0.75 -3.67 13.12
C ASP A 324 0.96 -2.19 12.79
N ALA A 325 0.03 -1.36 13.27
CA ALA A 325 0.18 0.09 13.35
C ALA A 325 -0.09 0.56 14.77
N PHE A 326 0.49 1.69 15.16
CA PHE A 326 0.19 2.29 16.46
C PHE A 326 0.24 3.80 16.44
N GLU A 327 -0.44 4.40 17.42
CA GLU A 327 -0.32 5.82 17.75
C GLU A 327 -0.30 6.04 19.26
N LEU A 328 0.48 7.02 19.68
CA LEU A 328 0.45 7.59 21.02
C LEU A 328 0.47 9.11 20.89
N GLY A 329 -0.55 9.77 21.40
CA GLY A 329 -0.71 11.22 21.32
C GLY A 329 -1.11 11.82 22.65
N MET A 330 -0.60 13.01 22.95
CA MET A 330 -1.01 13.80 24.10
C MET A 330 -1.33 15.23 23.66
N THR A 331 -2.43 15.77 24.17
CA THR A 331 -2.81 17.18 24.01
C THR A 331 -3.09 17.79 25.37
N LYS A 332 -2.54 18.97 25.64
CA LYS A 332 -2.80 19.77 26.84
C LYS A 332 -3.23 21.15 26.44
N TYR A 333 -4.29 21.64 27.09
CA TYR A 333 -4.70 23.03 27.00
C TYR A 333 -4.22 23.82 28.22
N GLY A 334 -3.75 25.04 27.98
CA GLY A 334 -3.31 25.96 29.02
C GLY A 334 -2.03 25.54 29.74
N ILE A 335 -0.96 25.31 28.98
CA ILE A 335 0.39 25.08 29.55
C ILE A 335 0.98 26.40 30.03
N PHE A 336 0.99 27.43 29.17
CA PHE A 336 1.62 28.72 29.49
C PHE A 336 0.62 29.88 29.55
N ALA A 337 -0.44 29.82 28.75
CA ALA A 337 -1.47 30.85 28.64
C ALA A 337 -2.81 30.22 28.24
N ASN A 338 -3.63 30.88 27.41
CA ASN A 338 -4.71 30.23 26.69
C ASN A 338 -4.13 29.56 25.43
N ASP A 339 -3.48 28.42 25.58
CA ASP A 339 -2.82 27.73 24.48
C ASP A 339 -3.23 26.25 24.37
N LYS A 340 -2.85 25.63 23.26
CA LYS A 340 -2.94 24.19 23.01
C LYS A 340 -1.57 23.69 22.62
N PHE A 341 -1.07 22.70 23.34
CA PHE A 341 0.13 21.96 22.99
C PHE A 341 -0.23 20.50 22.68
N SER A 342 0.40 19.93 21.66
CA SER A 342 0.23 18.52 21.30
C SER A 342 1.53 17.87 20.87
N LEU A 343 1.74 16.62 21.27
CA LEU A 343 2.85 15.76 20.87
C LEU A 343 2.30 14.38 20.48
N SER A 344 2.83 13.77 19.42
CA SER A 344 2.57 12.37 19.12
C SER A 344 3.77 11.65 18.53
N ILE A 345 3.74 10.33 18.69
CA ILE A 345 4.54 9.34 17.97
C ILE A 345 3.60 8.29 17.39
N SER A 346 3.84 7.89 16.15
CA SER A 346 3.05 6.84 15.50
C SER A 346 3.86 6.06 14.48
N GLN A 347 3.38 4.88 14.12
CA GLN A 347 3.91 4.01 13.07
C GLN A 347 2.76 3.60 12.17
N PRO A 348 2.87 3.72 10.83
CA PRO A 348 1.91 3.10 9.93
C PRO A 348 1.99 1.57 10.01
N ASP A 349 1.01 0.91 9.40
CA ASP A 349 0.98 -0.55 9.31
C ASP A 349 2.28 -1.12 8.74
N ARG A 350 2.97 -1.94 9.52
CA ARG A 350 4.27 -2.56 9.20
C ARG A 350 4.18 -4.06 9.39
N VAL A 351 4.61 -4.84 8.42
CA VAL A 351 4.84 -6.27 8.59
C VAL A 351 6.01 -6.45 9.57
N TYR A 352 5.81 -7.23 10.62
CA TYR A 352 6.82 -7.47 11.66
C TYR A 352 7.13 -8.95 11.85
N ASN A 353 6.37 -9.84 11.19
CA ASN A 353 6.57 -11.28 11.22
C ASN A 353 6.03 -11.88 9.93
N GLY A 354 6.63 -12.98 9.50
CA GLY A 354 6.16 -13.80 8.39
C GLY A 354 7.34 -14.31 7.56
N ASP A 355 7.06 -15.30 6.74
CA ASP A 355 8.01 -15.88 5.81
C ASP A 355 7.36 -15.99 4.43
N VAL A 356 8.17 -15.76 3.40
CA VAL A 356 7.82 -15.98 2.00
C VAL A 356 8.74 -17.05 1.43
N GLU A 357 8.18 -17.94 0.64
CA GLU A 357 8.94 -18.89 -0.14
C GLU A 357 8.79 -18.57 -1.63
N TYR A 358 9.92 -18.56 -2.32
CA TYR A 358 10.02 -18.32 -3.75
C TYR A 358 10.35 -19.61 -4.48
N ARG A 359 9.54 -19.91 -5.48
CA ARG A 359 9.76 -20.91 -6.51
C ARG A 359 10.56 -20.27 -7.65
N VAL A 360 11.81 -20.68 -7.79
CA VAL A 360 12.76 -20.12 -8.75
C VAL A 360 13.04 -21.16 -9.83
N ALA A 361 12.70 -20.85 -11.08
CA ALA A 361 12.96 -21.74 -12.20
C ALA A 361 14.46 -21.78 -12.53
N ASN A 362 14.99 -23.00 -12.73
CA ASN A 362 16.30 -23.21 -13.33
C ASN A 362 16.23 -23.15 -14.87
N LEU A 363 17.40 -23.11 -15.50
CA LEU A 363 17.50 -23.25 -16.95
C LEU A 363 16.98 -24.63 -17.36
N ALA A 364 16.13 -24.66 -18.39
CA ALA A 364 15.55 -25.89 -18.91
C ALA A 364 16.63 -26.82 -19.47
N ASP A 365 16.42 -28.12 -19.29
CA ASP A 365 17.29 -29.13 -19.88
C ASP A 365 17.09 -29.23 -21.41
N ASN A 366 17.83 -30.14 -22.06
CA ASN A 366 17.72 -30.34 -23.51
C ASN A 366 16.36 -30.86 -23.97
N ASN A 367 15.53 -31.40 -23.06
CA ASN A 367 14.18 -31.86 -23.33
C ASN A 367 13.13 -30.78 -23.03
N GLY A 368 13.56 -29.60 -22.58
CA GLY A 368 12.67 -28.51 -22.17
C GLY A 368 12.06 -28.70 -20.78
N VAL A 369 12.57 -29.62 -19.96
CA VAL A 369 12.14 -29.83 -18.57
C VAL A 369 12.74 -28.76 -17.68
N ILE A 370 11.92 -28.17 -16.80
CA ILE A 370 12.28 -27.09 -15.89
C ILE A 370 12.23 -27.61 -14.45
N ASP A 371 13.38 -27.63 -13.80
CA ASP A 371 13.47 -27.88 -12.35
C ASP A 371 13.36 -26.57 -11.57
N TYR A 372 12.85 -26.65 -10.34
CA TYR A 372 12.66 -25.49 -9.47
C TYR A 372 13.44 -25.61 -8.18
N ASN A 373 14.07 -24.50 -7.78
CA ASN A 373 14.63 -24.33 -6.46
C ASN A 373 13.67 -23.51 -5.60
N TYR A 374 13.63 -23.81 -4.31
CA TYR A 374 12.82 -23.10 -3.33
C TYR A 374 13.74 -22.32 -2.39
N THR A 375 13.53 -21.01 -2.31
CA THR A 375 14.27 -20.12 -1.41
C THR A 375 13.31 -19.41 -0.49
N SER A 376 13.58 -19.46 0.81
CA SER A 376 12.76 -18.77 1.80
C SER A 376 13.42 -17.46 2.25
N ALA A 377 12.60 -16.45 2.54
CA ALA A 377 13.04 -15.21 3.13
C ALA A 377 12.07 -14.75 4.22
N GLN A 378 12.62 -14.07 5.24
CA GLN A 378 11.82 -13.48 6.29
C GLN A 378 11.20 -12.17 5.82
N LEU A 379 9.93 -11.96 6.21
CA LEU A 379 9.20 -10.74 5.93
C LEU A 379 9.40 -9.72 7.05
N ASN A 380 10.56 -9.05 7.05
CA ASN A 380 10.87 -7.99 8.00
C ASN A 380 11.54 -6.81 7.27
N PRO A 381 10.85 -5.68 7.12
CA PRO A 381 11.43 -4.48 6.51
C PRO A 381 12.72 -4.07 7.24
N ASP A 382 13.70 -3.56 6.50
CA ASP A 382 14.98 -3.15 7.10
C ASP A 382 14.85 -1.90 7.97
N GLY A 383 13.84 -1.06 7.72
CA GLY A 383 13.53 0.14 8.47
C GLY A 383 12.26 0.02 9.31
N ARG A 384 12.01 1.07 10.09
CA ARG A 384 10.75 1.24 10.82
C ARG A 384 10.32 2.71 10.75
N GLN A 385 9.36 3.00 9.88
CA GLN A 385 8.78 4.34 9.82
C GLN A 385 8.24 4.78 11.18
N LEU A 386 8.76 5.89 11.71
CA LEU A 386 8.19 6.56 12.88
C LEU A 386 7.89 8.00 12.53
N ASP A 387 6.67 8.41 12.85
CA ASP A 387 6.17 9.75 12.59
C ASP A 387 6.01 10.49 13.91
N TYR A 388 6.68 11.63 14.02
CA TYR A 388 6.65 12.52 15.16
C TYR A 388 5.91 13.80 14.79
N ILE A 389 4.96 14.22 15.63
CA ILE A 389 4.23 15.48 15.42
C ILE A 389 4.32 16.32 16.69
N LEU A 390 4.75 17.57 16.53
CA LEU A 390 4.70 18.61 17.55
C LEU A 390 3.77 19.72 17.06
N GLY A 391 2.84 20.14 17.91
CA GLY A 391 1.89 21.20 17.60
C GLY A 391 1.76 22.18 18.76
N TYR A 392 1.73 23.47 18.45
CA TYR A 392 1.46 24.53 19.40
C TYR A 392 0.45 25.51 18.79
N SER A 393 -0.52 25.99 19.58
CA SER A 393 -1.46 27.01 19.15
C SER A 393 -1.70 27.98 20.28
N LEU A 394 -1.48 29.26 20.00
CA LEU A 394 -1.60 30.36 20.95
C LEU A 394 -2.87 31.16 20.63
N ASP A 395 -3.74 31.32 21.63
CA ASP A 395 -4.84 32.27 21.57
C ASP A 395 -4.30 33.69 21.71
N LEU A 396 -4.55 34.52 20.70
CA LEU A 396 -4.17 35.94 20.67
C LEU A 396 -5.31 36.84 21.17
N GLY A 397 -6.43 36.26 21.61
CA GLY A 397 -7.65 36.96 21.99
C GLY A 397 -8.52 37.34 20.79
N GLN A 398 -9.77 37.75 21.05
CA GLN A 398 -10.73 38.14 20.00
C GLN A 398 -10.91 37.06 18.90
N ALA A 399 -10.94 35.78 19.31
CA ALA A 399 -11.05 34.63 18.41
C ALA A 399 -9.94 34.55 17.34
N LYS A 400 -8.73 35.02 17.68
CA LYS A 400 -7.53 34.91 16.84
C LYS A 400 -6.58 33.85 17.39
N THR A 401 -6.03 33.00 16.53
CA THR A 401 -5.05 31.97 16.90
C THR A 401 -3.84 32.03 15.99
N MET A 402 -2.66 31.85 16.56
CA MET A 402 -1.45 31.50 15.81
C MET A 402 -1.07 30.05 16.11
N SER A 403 -0.80 29.27 15.08
CA SER A 403 -0.47 27.84 15.19
C SER A 403 0.87 27.53 14.54
N LEU A 404 1.65 26.67 15.20
CA LEU A 404 2.89 26.10 14.72
C LEU A 404 2.76 24.58 14.73
N LYS A 405 3.22 23.91 13.69
CA LYS A 405 3.29 22.46 13.63
C LYS A 405 4.60 22.02 12.99
N TYR A 406 5.24 21.04 13.62
CA TYR A 406 6.40 20.33 13.12
C TYR A 406 6.03 18.86 12.94
N THR A 407 6.45 18.26 11.85
CA THR A 407 6.30 16.83 11.58
C THR A 407 7.61 16.27 11.07
N GLU A 408 8.05 15.15 11.62
CA GLU A 408 9.25 14.43 11.17
C GLU A 408 8.88 12.96 10.98
N SER A 409 9.21 12.44 9.80
CA SER A 409 9.10 11.02 9.45
C SER A 409 10.50 10.47 9.21
N VAL A 410 10.88 9.44 9.97
CA VAL A 410 12.11 8.66 9.77
C VAL A 410 11.78 7.33 9.09
N ASP A 411 12.74 6.71 8.39
CA ASP A 411 12.58 5.41 7.70
C ASP A 411 11.25 5.29 6.91
N MET A 412 10.95 6.31 6.10
CA MET A 412 9.67 6.41 5.39
C MET A 412 9.40 5.16 4.54
N GLY A 413 8.19 4.60 4.63
CA GLY A 413 7.83 3.34 3.98
C GLY A 413 8.43 2.10 4.64
N HIS A 414 8.95 2.20 5.87
CA HIS A 414 9.70 1.14 6.55
C HIS A 414 10.98 0.72 5.81
N ILE A 415 11.56 1.65 5.06
CA ILE A 415 12.85 1.49 4.38
C ILE A 415 13.90 2.25 5.18
N HIS A 416 14.97 1.57 5.60
CA HIS A 416 16.03 2.21 6.35
C HIS A 416 16.72 3.29 5.52
N SER A 417 16.75 4.53 6.02
CA SER A 417 17.40 5.64 5.35
C SER A 417 17.88 6.69 6.34
N ASP A 418 19.02 7.32 6.05
CA ASP A 418 19.49 8.51 6.76
C ASP A 418 18.63 9.75 6.42
N ASP A 419 17.88 9.69 5.32
CA ASP A 419 16.99 10.76 4.89
C ASP A 419 15.73 10.82 5.75
N LYS A 420 15.43 12.03 6.23
CA LYS A 420 14.24 12.34 7.01
C LYS A 420 13.32 13.25 6.23
N VAL A 421 12.02 13.01 6.30
CA VAL A 421 11.02 13.94 5.75
C VAL A 421 10.53 14.85 6.86
N ARG A 422 10.80 16.15 6.74
CA ARG A 422 10.37 17.14 7.72
C ARG A 422 9.38 18.11 7.10
N ALA A 423 8.36 18.45 7.87
CA ALA A 423 7.37 19.43 7.48
C ALA A 423 7.17 20.46 8.59
N TYR A 424 7.12 21.72 8.19
CA TYR A 424 6.88 22.86 9.06
C TYR A 424 5.63 23.57 8.58
N PHE A 425 4.77 23.95 9.52
CA PHE A 425 3.57 24.72 9.22
C PHE A 425 3.43 25.87 10.22
N ILE A 426 3.12 27.04 9.70
CA ILE A 426 2.77 28.23 10.46
C ILE A 426 1.41 28.70 9.95
N GLY A 427 0.45 28.83 10.85
CA GLY A 427 -0.92 29.21 10.53
C GLY A 427 -1.42 30.34 11.39
N TYR A 428 -2.32 31.14 10.84
CA TYR A 428 -3.09 32.13 11.56
C TYR A 428 -4.58 31.95 11.26
N PHE A 429 -5.39 32.12 12.29
CA PHE A 429 -6.84 32.07 12.23
C PHE A 429 -7.42 33.31 12.88
N ALA A 430 -8.47 33.87 12.29
CA ALA A 430 -9.33 34.86 12.91
C ALA A 430 -10.79 34.58 12.56
N GLU A 431 -11.66 34.75 13.54
CA GLU A 431 -13.11 34.69 13.36
C GLU A 431 -13.72 35.99 13.86
N ASP A 432 -14.50 36.64 13.01
CA ASP A 432 -15.36 37.74 13.44
C ASP A 432 -16.65 37.13 14.02
N ALA A 433 -16.84 37.28 15.33
CA ALA A 433 -17.99 36.71 16.02
C ALA A 433 -19.33 37.37 15.63
N GLU A 434 -19.32 38.62 15.14
CA GLU A 434 -20.54 39.34 14.75
C GLU A 434 -20.95 39.01 13.31
N ALA A 435 -19.97 38.95 12.41
CA ALA A 435 -20.20 38.63 11.00
C ALA A 435 -20.16 37.12 10.69
N ASN A 436 -19.67 36.30 11.63
CA ASN A 436 -19.38 34.87 11.44
C ASN A 436 -18.45 34.60 10.23
N ASP A 437 -17.60 35.59 9.94
CA ASP A 437 -16.60 35.57 8.88
C ASP A 437 -15.33 34.91 9.42
N ARG A 438 -14.75 34.00 8.62
CA ARG A 438 -13.52 33.29 8.99
C ARG A 438 -12.41 33.64 8.00
N LEU A 439 -11.28 34.08 8.54
CA LEU A 439 -10.04 34.30 7.81
C LEU A 439 -8.97 33.37 8.34
N SER A 440 -8.36 32.60 7.44
CA SER A 440 -7.21 31.77 7.75
C SER A 440 -6.11 32.03 6.73
N PHE A 441 -4.86 31.99 7.16
CA PHE A 441 -3.74 31.87 6.24
C PHE A 441 -2.69 30.94 6.81
N GLY A 442 -1.90 30.33 5.93
CA GLY A 442 -0.88 29.38 6.34
C GLY A 442 0.29 29.35 5.37
N LEU A 443 1.44 29.01 5.93
CA LEU A 443 2.67 28.68 5.23
C LEU A 443 3.02 27.24 5.57
N ASN A 444 3.37 26.44 4.57
CA ASN A 444 4.00 25.15 4.78
C ASN A 444 5.33 25.06 4.06
N HIS A 445 6.24 24.27 4.62
CA HIS A 445 7.46 23.85 3.97
C HIS A 445 7.64 22.36 4.26
N ILE A 446 7.69 21.54 3.21
CA ILE A 446 7.99 20.12 3.28
C ILE A 446 9.34 19.95 2.59
N GLU A 447 10.35 19.54 3.36
CA GLU A 447 11.71 19.35 2.86
C GLU A 447 11.70 18.45 1.61
N ASN A 448 12.45 18.87 0.58
CA ASN A 448 12.61 18.17 -0.70
C ASN A 448 11.31 17.86 -1.48
N THR A 449 10.17 18.48 -1.12
CA THR A 449 8.89 18.24 -1.80
C THR A 449 8.26 19.55 -2.27
N GLU A 450 7.75 20.36 -1.35
CA GLU A 450 6.93 21.52 -1.70
C GLU A 450 6.99 22.62 -0.63
N SER A 451 6.75 23.86 -1.05
CA SER A 451 6.50 24.99 -0.16
C SER A 451 5.34 25.79 -0.69
N GLY A 452 4.48 26.24 0.21
CA GLY A 452 3.24 26.87 -0.19
C GLY A 452 2.80 27.96 0.78
N PHE A 453 2.00 28.86 0.24
CA PHE A 453 1.25 29.87 0.96
C PHE A 453 -0.19 29.85 0.49
N GLU A 454 -1.13 29.88 1.41
CA GLU A 454 -2.55 29.92 1.10
C GLU A 454 -3.28 30.83 2.08
N ILE A 455 -4.27 31.54 1.54
CA ILE A 455 -5.23 32.35 2.29
C ILE A 455 -6.61 31.79 1.99
N SER A 456 -7.40 31.57 3.03
CA SER A 456 -8.79 31.14 2.94
C SER A 456 -9.68 32.15 3.66
N TYR A 457 -10.68 32.67 2.96
CA TYR A 457 -11.72 33.52 3.54
C TYR A 457 -13.07 32.89 3.29
N LYS A 458 -13.84 32.67 4.37
CA LYS A 458 -15.18 32.10 4.33
C LYS A 458 -16.17 33.06 4.97
N LYS A 459 -17.05 33.59 4.14
CA LYS A 459 -18.22 34.38 4.55
C LYS A 459 -19.41 33.45 4.75
N ARG A 460 -20.06 33.48 5.91
CA ARG A 460 -21.32 32.76 6.15
C ARG A 460 -22.47 33.72 5.94
N PHE A 461 -23.31 33.44 4.96
CA PHE A 461 -24.56 34.17 4.69
C PHE A 461 -25.70 33.67 5.57
#